data_AF-L5MIJ2-F1
#
_entry.id   AF-L5MIJ2-F1
#
_cell.length_a   1.000
_cell.length_b   1.000
_cell.length_c   1.000
_cell.angle_alpha   90.00
_cell.angle_beta   90.00
_cell.angle_gamma   90.00
#
_symmetry.space_group_name_H-M   'P 1'
#
loop_
_entity.id
_entity.type
_entity.pdbx_description
1 polymer ?
#
loop_
_entity_poly.entity_id
_entity_poly.type
_entity_poly.pdbx_seq_one_letter_code
_entity_poly.pdbx_strand_id
1 'polypeptide(L)'
;MTMTGSTSQMGQNYHQDSEAAINRQIHLELYASYVCLFMSYYFDCHDVALKNFAKCFLHPSHEEREHAERLMKLQNQRGGRIFLQDIKKPGCDDCENGLKAME
;
A
#
# COMPACT_ATOMS: atom_id res chain seq x y z
N MET A 1 1.19 4.12 -39.42
CA MET A 1 0.20 4.87 -38.61
C MET A 1 0.80 5.10 -37.24
N THR A 2 1.31 6.30 -36.98
CA THR A 2 1.84 6.70 -35.67
C THR A 2 0.68 7.13 -34.79
N MET A 3 0.41 6.38 -33.71
CA MET A 3 -0.56 6.76 -32.68
C MET A 3 0.07 7.86 -31.83
N THR A 4 -0.34 9.11 -32.06
CA THR A 4 0.00 10.23 -31.18
C THR A 4 -0.78 10.10 -29.88
N GLY A 5 -0.13 9.64 -28.81
CA GLY A 5 -0.69 9.69 -27.46
C GLY A 5 -0.82 11.14 -27.01
N SER A 6 -2.06 11.57 -26.79
CA SER A 6 -2.40 12.88 -26.23
C SER A 6 -1.86 13.00 -24.81
N THR A 7 -0.80 13.80 -24.63
CA THR A 7 -0.29 14.20 -23.32
C THR A 7 -1.33 15.08 -22.64
N SER A 8 -1.76 14.66 -21.44
CA SER A 8 -2.66 15.44 -20.59
C SER A 8 -1.99 16.79 -20.26
N GLN A 9 -2.69 17.90 -20.51
CA GLN A 9 -2.20 19.27 -20.26
C GLN A 9 -1.83 19.56 -18.79
N MET A 10 -2.09 18.63 -17.85
CA MET A 10 -1.79 18.75 -16.41
C MET A 10 -0.46 18.10 -15.97
N GLY A 11 0.42 17.72 -16.91
CA GLY A 11 1.68 17.00 -16.64
C GLY A 11 2.96 17.78 -16.98
N GLN A 12 2.97 19.12 -16.88
CA GLN A 12 4.20 19.89 -17.07
C GLN A 12 5.18 19.56 -15.92
N ASN A 13 6.26 18.85 -16.22
CA ASN A 13 7.34 18.43 -15.29
C ASN A 13 7.06 17.20 -14.39
N TYR A 14 6.28 16.21 -14.85
CA TYR A 14 6.18 14.91 -14.17
C TYR A 14 6.94 13.82 -14.94
N HIS A 15 8.12 13.46 -14.44
CA HIS A 15 8.97 12.46 -15.11
C HIS A 15 8.38 11.06 -14.98
N GLN A 16 8.55 10.23 -16.01
CA GLN A 16 8.04 8.86 -16.04
C GLN A 16 8.59 8.01 -14.87
N ASP A 17 9.82 8.27 -14.44
CA ASP A 17 10.39 7.59 -13.27
C ASP A 17 9.68 7.95 -11.97
N SER A 18 9.22 9.20 -11.83
CA SER A 18 8.42 9.64 -10.69
C SER A 18 7.05 8.97 -10.71
N GLU A 19 6.40 8.90 -11.88
CA GLU A 19 5.14 8.18 -12.07
C GLU A 19 5.27 6.70 -11.68
N ALA A 20 6.35 6.05 -12.12
CA ALA A 20 6.64 4.65 -11.79
C ALA A 20 6.97 4.47 -10.29
N ALA A 21 7.70 5.40 -9.69
CA ALA A 21 8.03 5.37 -8.27
C ALA A 21 6.78 5.51 -7.38
N ILE A 22 5.87 6.43 -7.73
CA ILE A 22 4.60 6.58 -7.01
C ILE A 22 3.74 5.32 -7.14
N ASN A 23 3.66 4.70 -8.33
CA ASN A 23 2.95 3.43 -8.49
C ASN A 23 3.56 2.30 -7.64
N ARG A 24 4.90 2.22 -7.56
CA ARG A 24 5.58 1.27 -6.66
C ARG A 24 5.26 1.55 -5.19
N GLN A 25 5.27 2.82 -4.78
CA GLN A 25 4.96 3.19 -3.40
C GLN A 25 3.50 2.86 -3.04
N ILE A 26 2.54 3.17 -3.92
CA ILE A 26 1.13 2.78 -3.73
C ILE A 26 1.01 1.27 -3.46
N HIS A 27 1.73 0.45 -4.23
CA HIS A 27 1.73 -1.00 -4.02
C HIS A 27 2.32 -1.40 -2.67
N LEU A 28 3.42 -0.76 -2.24
CA LEU A 28 4.04 -1.03 -0.93
C LEU A 28 3.11 -0.67 0.22
N GLU A 29 2.45 0.49 0.18
CA GLU A 29 1.50 0.90 1.23
C GLU A 29 0.29 -0.05 1.32
N LEU A 30 -0.23 -0.49 0.17
CA LEU A 30 -1.31 -1.47 0.12
C LEU A 30 -0.88 -2.84 0.66
N TYR A 31 0.36 -3.27 0.38
CA TYR A 31 0.91 -4.50 0.94
C TYR A 31 1.09 -4.39 2.45
N ALA A 32 1.66 -3.29 2.95
CA ALA A 32 1.81 -3.04 4.38
C ALA A 32 0.44 -3.04 5.09
N SER A 33 -0.56 -2.36 4.51
CA SER A 33 -1.94 -2.38 5.01
C SER A 33 -2.49 -3.82 5.11
N TYR A 34 -2.24 -4.66 4.10
CA TYR A 34 -2.72 -6.05 4.07
C TYR A 34 -2.00 -6.93 5.11
N VAL A 35 -0.70 -6.78 5.29
CA VAL A 35 0.08 -7.49 6.33
C VAL A 35 -0.43 -7.12 7.72
N CYS A 36 -0.57 -5.82 8.02
CA CYS A 36 -1.11 -5.36 9.30
C CYS A 36 -2.55 -5.85 9.54
N LEU A 37 -3.39 -5.86 8.49
CA LEU A 37 -4.76 -6.38 8.61
C LEU A 37 -4.75 -7.86 8.95
N PHE A 38 -3.95 -8.66 8.24
CA PHE A 38 -3.81 -10.08 8.49
C PHE A 38 -3.35 -10.35 9.93
N MET A 39 -2.33 -9.62 10.40
CA MET A 39 -1.82 -9.72 11.75
C MET A 39 -2.88 -9.39 12.80
N SER A 40 -3.64 -8.32 12.59
CA SER A 40 -4.73 -7.93 13.49
C SER A 40 -5.72 -9.08 13.70
N TYR A 41 -6.22 -9.68 12.62
CA TYR A 41 -7.18 -10.78 12.69
C TYR A 41 -6.56 -12.11 13.13
N TYR A 42 -5.27 -12.33 12.86
CA TYR A 42 -4.55 -13.49 13.40
C TYR A 42 -4.51 -13.46 14.93
N PHE A 43 -4.24 -12.30 15.54
CA PHE A 43 -4.23 -12.15 16.99
C PHE A 43 -5.63 -12.08 17.63
N ASP A 44 -6.65 -11.68 16.87
CA ASP A 44 -8.05 -11.70 17.33
C ASP A 44 -8.67 -13.10 17.27
N CYS A 45 -8.02 -14.06 16.58
CA CYS A 45 -8.46 -15.44 16.53
C CYS A 45 -8.61 -16.03 17.94
N HIS A 46 -9.70 -16.77 18.17
CA HIS A 46 -10.01 -17.37 19.47
C HIS A 46 -8.90 -18.26 20.02
N ASP A 47 -8.11 -18.89 19.15
CA ASP A 47 -6.99 -19.76 19.53
C ASP A 47 -5.74 -18.99 20.01
N VAL A 48 -5.59 -17.72 19.63
CA VAL A 48 -4.47 -16.85 20.01
C VAL A 48 -4.88 -15.85 21.10
N ALA A 49 -6.06 -15.24 20.95
CA ALA A 49 -6.74 -14.36 21.91
C ALA A 49 -5.94 -13.15 22.43
N LEU A 50 -4.97 -12.65 21.66
CA LEU A 50 -4.14 -11.48 21.99
C LEU A 50 -4.79 -10.17 21.52
N LYS A 51 -5.95 -9.83 22.10
CA LYS A 51 -6.79 -8.69 21.66
C LYS A 51 -6.10 -7.32 21.65
N ASN A 52 -5.10 -7.12 22.52
CA ASN A 52 -4.34 -5.86 22.53
C ASN A 52 -3.41 -5.78 21.32
N PHE A 53 -2.75 -6.87 20.94
CA PHE A 53 -1.95 -6.95 19.71
C PHE A 53 -2.84 -6.79 18.47
N ALA A 54 -4.03 -7.41 18.47
CA ALA A 54 -4.99 -7.24 17.39
C ALA A 54 -5.31 -5.75 17.12
N LYS A 55 -5.52 -4.97 18.20
CA LYS A 55 -5.74 -3.51 18.09
C LYS A 55 -4.50 -2.76 17.62
N CYS A 56 -3.30 -3.14 18.07
CA CYS A 56 -2.05 -2.52 17.66
C CYS A 56 -1.81 -2.61 16.14
N PHE A 57 -2.30 -3.65 15.47
CA PHE A 57 -2.12 -3.81 14.02
C PHE A 57 -3.30 -3.29 13.19
N LEU A 58 -4.49 -3.15 13.77
CA LEU A 58 -5.66 -2.64 13.02
C LEU A 58 -5.50 -1.16 12.65
N HIS A 59 -4.98 -0.35 13.57
CA HIS A 59 -4.80 1.08 13.33
C HIS A 59 -3.76 1.37 12.23
N PRO A 60 -2.53 0.82 12.28
CA PRO A 60 -1.56 0.96 11.18
C PRO A 60 -2.09 0.46 9.84
N SER A 61 -2.87 -0.63 9.82
CA SER A 61 -3.49 -1.10 8.57
C SER A 61 -4.35 -0.02 7.90
N HIS A 62 -5.11 0.74 8.69
CA HIS A 62 -5.91 1.86 8.18
C HIS A 62 -5.03 3.03 7.75
N GLU A 63 -4.00 3.37 8.53
CA GLU A 63 -3.07 4.46 8.20
C GLU A 63 -2.33 4.23 6.86
N GLU A 64 -1.80 3.03 6.63
CA GLU A 64 -1.12 2.70 5.37
C GLU A 64 -2.09 2.70 4.18
N ARG A 65 -3.34 2.31 4.39
CA ARG A 65 -4.38 2.44 3.35
C ARG A 65 -4.66 3.91 3.02
N GLU A 66 -4.71 4.78 4.02
CA GLU A 66 -4.82 6.23 3.79
C GLU A 66 -3.58 6.81 3.10
N HIS A 67 -2.38 6.28 3.35
CA HIS A 67 -1.17 6.64 2.61
C HIS A 67 -1.28 6.26 1.13
N ALA A 68 -1.70 5.03 0.83
CA ALA A 68 -1.95 4.58 -0.54
C ALA A 68 -2.94 5.48 -1.29
N GLU A 69 -4.08 5.81 -0.65
CA GLU A 69 -5.11 6.68 -1.22
C GLU A 69 -4.59 8.11 -1.47
N ARG A 70 -3.79 8.66 -0.56
CA ARG A 70 -3.13 9.97 -0.74
C ARG A 70 -2.18 9.96 -1.94
N LEU A 71 -1.42 8.89 -2.13
CA LEU A 71 -0.52 8.74 -3.28
C LEU A 71 -1.28 8.56 -4.60
N MET A 72 -2.38 7.81 -4.62
CA MET A 72 -3.26 7.70 -5.79
C MET A 72 -3.83 9.07 -6.19
N LYS A 73 -4.26 9.87 -5.21
CA LYS A 73 -4.74 11.24 -5.45
C LYS A 73 -3.63 12.12 -6.02
N LEU A 74 -2.42 12.04 -5.48
CA LEU A 74 -1.24 12.76 -5.98
C LEU A 74 -0.93 12.37 -7.44
N GLN A 75 -0.94 11.07 -7.75
CA GLN A 75 -0.70 10.55 -9.10
C GLN A 75 -1.67 11.18 -10.12
N ASN A 76 -2.97 11.18 -9.79
CA ASN A 76 -4.00 11.80 -10.63
C ASN A 76 -3.81 13.32 -10.76
N GLN A 77 -3.44 14.01 -9.69
CA GLN A 77 -3.19 15.47 -9.70
C GLN A 77 -2.01 15.86 -10.59
N ARG A 78 -0.99 15.00 -10.69
CA ARG A 78 0.19 15.20 -11.56
C ARG A 78 -0.04 14.77 -13.01
N GLY A 79 -1.24 14.29 -13.34
CA GLY A 79 -1.58 13.80 -14.68
C GLY A 79 -1.00 12.41 -15.02
N GLY A 80 -0.43 11.71 -14.03
CA GLY A 80 0.06 10.34 -14.19
C GLY A 80 -1.08 9.30 -14.20
N ARG A 81 -0.74 8.07 -14.52
CA ARG A 81 -1.65 6.92 -14.53
C ARG A 81 -1.36 5.99 -13.35
N ILE A 82 -2.43 5.52 -12.75
CA ILE A 82 -2.38 4.52 -11.68
C ILE A 82 -2.32 3.13 -12.32
N PHE A 83 -1.30 2.35 -11.97
CA PHE A 83 -1.15 0.96 -12.38
C PHE A 83 -1.07 0.07 -11.15
N LEU A 84 -2.20 -0.53 -10.78
CA LEU A 84 -2.27 -1.47 -9.67
C LEU A 84 -1.72 -2.83 -10.08
N GLN A 85 -1.04 -3.48 -9.14
CA GLN A 85 -0.49 -4.83 -9.28
C GLN A 85 -1.13 -5.74 -8.23
N ASP A 86 -1.04 -7.05 -8.47
CA ASP A 86 -1.52 -8.06 -7.54
C ASP A 86 -0.82 -7.91 -6.19
N ILE A 87 -1.61 -7.75 -5.12
CA ILE A 87 -1.09 -7.73 -3.76
C ILE A 87 -0.91 -9.17 -3.32
N LYS A 88 0.35 -9.58 -3.13
CA LYS A 88 0.66 -10.94 -2.68
C LYS A 88 0.11 -11.19 -1.28
N LYS A 89 -0.34 -12.42 -1.04
CA LYS A 89 -0.69 -12.89 0.30
C LYS A 89 0.55 -12.76 1.22
N PRO A 90 0.41 -12.20 2.43
CA PRO A 90 1.46 -12.20 3.44
C PRO A 90 1.97 -13.61 3.72
N GLY A 91 3.29 -13.80 3.75
CA GLY A 91 3.93 -15.01 4.22
C GLY A 91 3.97 -15.07 5.75
N CYS A 92 4.22 -16.27 6.31
CA CYS A 92 4.48 -16.40 7.75
C CYS A 92 5.70 -15.57 8.19
N ASP A 93 6.71 -15.46 7.34
CA ASP A 93 7.94 -14.69 7.62
C ASP A 93 7.66 -13.18 7.73
N ASP A 94 6.74 -12.64 6.91
CA ASP A 94 6.33 -11.23 6.98
C ASP A 94 5.65 -10.92 8.33
N CYS A 95 4.89 -11.89 8.83
CA CYS A 95 4.21 -11.81 10.11
C CYS A 95 5.21 -11.86 11.28
N GLU A 96 6.19 -12.78 11.23
CA GLU A 96 7.23 -12.89 12.24
C GLU A 96 8.12 -11.62 12.28
N ASN A 97 8.46 -11.06 11.11
CA ASN A 97 9.22 -9.82 11.02
C ASN A 97 8.43 -8.62 11.56
N GLY A 98 7.13 -8.53 11.27
CA GLY A 98 6.25 -7.49 11.82
C GLY A 98 6.14 -7.55 13.35
N LEU A 99 6.11 -8.76 13.92
CA LEU A 99 6.19 -8.97 15.36
C LEU A 99 7.53 -8.51 15.95
N LYS A 100 8.65 -8.92 15.35
CA LYS A 100 10.01 -8.53 15.80
C LYS A 100 10.25 -7.03 15.71
N ALA A 101 9.67 -6.35 14.73
CA ALA A 101 9.80 -4.90 14.57
C ALA A 101 9.13 -4.09 15.69
N MET A 102 8.31 -4.74 16.54
CA MET A 102 7.64 -4.11 17.68
C MET A 102 8.31 -4.36 19.04
N GLU A 103 9.34 -5.23 19.11
CA GLU A 103 10.22 -5.40 20.28
C GLU A 103 11.30 -4.31 20.36
#